data_AF-A0A150R799-F1
#
_entry.id   AF-A0A150R799-F1
#
_cell.length_a   1.000
_cell.length_b   1.000
_cell.length_c   1.000
_cell.angle_alpha   90.00
_cell.angle_beta   90.00
_cell.angle_gamma   90.00
#
_symmetry.space_group_name_H-M   'P 1'
#
loop_
_entity.id
_entity.type
_entity.pdbx_description
1 polymer ?
#
loop_
_entity_poly.entity_id
_entity_poly.type
_entity_poly.pdbx_seq_one_letter_code
_entity_poly.pdbx_strand_id
1 'polypeptide(L)'
;MVKPSAPIKKKPAPGKPAAPPQAAAAFDRILPEIEALSPDRLIAIKVDIPRAVSQVLGVLPGLLALRPAIAEHLQTHDVALLDRLETYALAAWYAHLQWLSSGGAENALKPLLAEATPLRENLLGDAEALARRGLLDAETVAEIRAGQGHIDMANDLVALSALFRASWSDIAGKTAATEEEVKRAGEIGPQLLAALGVREHGKGPGPTEAADKRARAFALLVHAYDQTRRAVSYLRWNEGDAETIAPSLYKGRGGRAASSSD
;
A
#
# COMPACT_ATOMS: atom_id res chain seq x y z
N MET A 1 -22.07 45.88 5.11
CA MET A 1 -22.53 44.48 5.21
C MET A 1 -21.89 43.69 4.07
N VAL A 2 -20.82 42.96 4.35
CA VAL A 2 -20.12 42.10 3.37
C VAL A 2 -20.44 40.66 3.77
N LYS A 3 -21.11 39.90 2.89
CA LYS A 3 -21.42 38.48 3.14
C LYS A 3 -20.13 37.64 3.03
N PRO A 4 -19.89 36.66 3.91
CA PRO A 4 -18.77 35.76 3.75
C PRO A 4 -19.05 34.74 2.64
N SER A 5 -18.12 34.62 1.69
CA SER A 5 -18.13 33.59 0.65
C SER A 5 -17.99 32.19 1.26
N ALA A 6 -18.85 31.27 0.81
CA ALA A 6 -18.81 29.87 1.19
C ALA A 6 -17.55 29.15 0.66
N PRO A 7 -17.02 28.16 1.39
CA PRO A 7 -15.84 27.42 0.97
C PRO A 7 -16.15 26.48 -0.21
N ILE A 8 -15.31 26.56 -1.24
CA ILE A 8 -15.36 25.73 -2.45
C ILE A 8 -15.08 24.27 -2.04
N LYS A 9 -16.06 23.38 -2.24
CA LYS A 9 -15.88 21.93 -2.07
C LYS A 9 -14.83 21.43 -3.06
N LYS A 10 -13.66 21.00 -2.55
CA LYS A 10 -12.64 20.31 -3.36
C LYS A 10 -13.26 19.06 -3.99
N LYS A 11 -13.22 18.96 -5.33
CA LYS A 11 -13.53 17.72 -6.05
C LYS A 11 -12.63 16.59 -5.52
N PRO A 12 -13.16 15.38 -5.29
CA PRO A 12 -12.33 14.24 -4.91
C PRO A 12 -11.27 14.02 -5.99
N ALA A 13 -10.02 13.86 -5.57
CA ALA A 13 -8.93 13.54 -6.48
C ALA A 13 -9.28 12.25 -7.23
N PRO A 14 -8.97 12.15 -8.54
CA PRO A 14 -9.17 10.90 -9.28
C PRO A 14 -8.48 9.77 -8.52
N GLY A 15 -9.23 8.70 -8.24
CA GLY A 15 -8.71 7.51 -7.56
C GLY A 15 -7.46 7.00 -8.28
N LYS A 16 -6.52 6.43 -7.53
CA LYS A 16 -5.32 5.81 -8.09
C LYS A 16 -5.73 4.88 -9.24
N PRO A 17 -5.11 4.98 -10.43
CA PRO A 17 -5.48 4.14 -11.55
C PRO A 17 -5.31 2.67 -11.18
N ALA A 18 -6.36 1.88 -11.40
CA ALA A 18 -6.30 0.44 -11.25
C ALA A 18 -5.25 -0.13 -12.22
N ALA A 19 -4.51 -1.15 -11.77
CA ALA A 19 -3.55 -1.82 -12.63
C ALA A 19 -4.29 -2.45 -13.83
N PRO A 20 -3.74 -2.39 -15.06
CA PRO A 20 -4.28 -3.11 -16.20
C PRO A 20 -4.37 -4.62 -15.91
N PRO A 21 -5.38 -5.34 -16.42
CA PRO A 21 -5.56 -6.77 -16.20
C PRO A 21 -4.33 -7.63 -16.54
N GLN A 22 -3.54 -7.20 -17.51
CA GLN A 22 -2.30 -7.85 -17.93
C GLN A 22 -1.21 -7.83 -16.84
N ALA A 23 -1.17 -6.78 -16.02
CA ALA A 23 -0.19 -6.66 -14.94
C ALA A 23 -0.50 -7.57 -13.75
N ALA A 24 -1.80 -7.73 -13.43
CA ALA A 24 -2.26 -8.71 -12.45
C ALA A 24 -1.94 -10.14 -12.91
N ALA A 25 -2.27 -10.49 -14.15
CA ALA A 25 -1.97 -11.80 -14.71
C ALA A 25 -0.46 -12.10 -14.76
N ALA A 26 0.37 -11.09 -15.07
CA ALA A 26 1.83 -11.23 -15.03
C ALA A 26 2.36 -11.50 -13.62
N PHE A 27 1.79 -10.83 -12.61
CA PHE A 27 2.12 -11.06 -11.22
C PHE A 27 1.77 -12.48 -10.76
N ASP A 28 0.55 -12.95 -11.07
CA ASP A 28 0.09 -14.29 -10.69
C ASP A 28 0.98 -15.38 -11.30
N ARG A 29 1.43 -15.20 -12.55
CA ARG A 29 2.35 -16.12 -13.22
C ARG A 29 3.70 -16.27 -12.52
N ILE A 30 4.22 -15.20 -11.92
CA ILE A 30 5.54 -15.21 -11.27
C ILE A 30 5.45 -15.33 -9.75
N LEU A 31 4.25 -15.44 -9.19
CA LEU A 31 4.05 -15.56 -7.76
C LEU A 31 4.87 -16.70 -7.13
N PRO A 32 4.98 -17.90 -7.74
CA PRO A 32 5.84 -18.96 -7.21
C PRO A 32 7.32 -18.55 -7.10
N GLU A 33 7.83 -17.74 -8.04
CA GLU A 33 9.21 -17.23 -7.99
C GLU A 33 9.39 -16.11 -6.98
N ILE A 34 8.38 -15.25 -6.83
CA ILE A 34 8.34 -14.24 -5.77
C ILE A 34 8.47 -14.93 -4.41
N GLU A 35 7.68 -15.97 -4.16
CA GLU A 35 7.65 -16.70 -2.89
C GLU A 35 8.95 -17.51 -2.68
N ALA A 36 9.50 -18.12 -3.73
CA ALA A 36 10.73 -18.90 -3.66
C ALA A 36 12.01 -18.06 -3.54
N LEU A 37 11.99 -16.76 -3.87
CA LEU A 37 13.19 -15.93 -3.85
C LEU A 37 13.78 -15.83 -2.43
N SER A 38 15.07 -16.08 -2.25
CA SER A 38 15.64 -15.98 -0.90
C SER A 38 15.88 -14.51 -0.48
N PRO A 39 15.72 -14.12 0.81
CA PRO A 39 15.91 -12.74 1.27
C PRO A 39 17.29 -12.12 0.98
N ASP A 40 18.35 -12.93 0.89
CA ASP A 40 19.71 -12.50 0.52
C ASP A 40 19.84 -12.07 -0.95
N ARG A 41 18.88 -12.45 -1.79
CA ARG A 41 18.79 -12.07 -3.22
C ARG A 41 17.99 -10.79 -3.44
N LEU A 42 17.47 -10.18 -2.37
CA LEU A 42 16.73 -8.93 -2.47
C LEU A 42 17.64 -7.76 -2.85
N ILE A 43 17.13 -6.90 -3.71
CA ILE A 43 17.82 -5.70 -4.16
C ILE A 43 17.16 -4.50 -3.51
N ALA A 44 17.98 -3.65 -2.86
CA ALA A 44 17.50 -2.42 -2.28
C ALA A 44 16.86 -1.52 -3.35
N ILE A 45 15.58 -1.18 -3.16
CA ILE A 45 14.83 -0.34 -4.09
C ILE A 45 15.34 1.11 -3.96
N LYS A 46 16.31 1.48 -4.80
CA LYS A 46 16.93 2.82 -4.84
C LYS A 46 16.43 3.71 -5.98
N VAL A 47 15.47 3.21 -6.76
CA VAL A 47 14.90 3.85 -7.94
C VAL A 47 13.38 3.84 -7.87
N ASP A 48 12.76 4.72 -8.65
CA ASP A 48 11.31 4.71 -8.86
C ASP A 48 10.92 3.51 -9.73
N ILE A 49 10.10 2.60 -9.18
CA ILE A 49 9.72 1.35 -9.87
C ILE A 49 8.92 1.64 -11.16
N PRO A 50 7.89 2.51 -11.17
CA PRO A 50 7.18 2.86 -12.41
C PRO A 50 8.12 3.37 -13.52
N ARG A 51 9.07 4.24 -13.18
CA ARG A 51 10.10 4.72 -14.13
C ARG A 51 10.97 3.58 -14.65
N ALA A 52 11.46 2.69 -13.77
CA ALA A 52 12.27 1.54 -14.18
C ALA A 52 11.48 0.61 -15.12
N VAL A 53 10.22 0.31 -14.80
CA VAL A 53 9.33 -0.50 -15.64
C VAL A 53 9.12 0.16 -17.00
N SER A 54 8.79 1.46 -17.04
CA SER A 54 8.63 2.19 -18.29
C SER A 54 9.88 2.16 -19.17
N GLN A 55 11.06 2.26 -18.56
CA GLN A 55 12.33 2.17 -19.27
C GLN A 55 12.55 0.78 -19.87
N VAL A 56 12.36 -0.29 -19.07
CA VAL A 56 12.50 -1.67 -19.53
C VAL A 56 11.55 -1.97 -20.68
N LEU A 57 10.26 -1.63 -20.53
CA LEU A 57 9.26 -1.85 -21.58
C LEU A 57 9.56 -1.04 -22.85
N GLY A 58 10.10 0.17 -22.70
CA GLY A 58 10.47 1.02 -23.83
C GLY A 58 11.61 0.44 -24.69
N VAL A 59 12.57 -0.25 -24.08
CA VAL A 59 13.70 -0.85 -24.80
C VAL A 59 13.49 -2.30 -25.19
N LEU A 60 12.48 -2.96 -24.62
CA LEU A 60 12.19 -4.39 -24.84
C LEU A 60 12.13 -4.81 -26.32
N PRO A 61 11.48 -4.06 -27.25
CA PRO A 61 11.48 -4.45 -28.66
C PRO A 61 12.88 -4.54 -29.27
N GLY A 62 13.78 -3.62 -28.90
CA GLY A 62 15.17 -3.64 -29.34
C GLY A 62 15.96 -4.80 -28.73
N LEU A 63 15.68 -5.15 -27.47
CA LEU A 63 16.27 -6.31 -26.82
C LEU A 63 15.82 -7.62 -27.48
N LEU A 64 14.53 -7.75 -27.82
CA LEU A 64 13.98 -8.92 -28.50
C LEU A 64 14.55 -9.10 -29.91
N ALA A 65 14.89 -8.02 -30.61
CA ALA A 65 15.58 -8.11 -31.89
C ALA A 65 16.98 -8.76 -31.79
N LEU A 66 17.63 -8.68 -30.62
CA LEU A 66 18.92 -9.32 -30.34
C LEU A 66 18.77 -10.76 -29.81
N ARG A 67 17.55 -11.21 -29.50
CA ARG A 67 17.30 -12.56 -28.97
C ARG A 67 17.95 -13.69 -29.78
N PRO A 68 17.87 -13.74 -31.14
CA PRO A 68 18.51 -14.80 -31.92
C PRO A 68 20.03 -14.83 -31.73
N ALA A 69 20.68 -13.66 -31.78
CA ALA A 69 22.13 -13.54 -31.59
C ALA A 69 22.57 -13.92 -30.17
N ILE A 70 21.76 -13.59 -29.16
CA ILE A 70 22.00 -14.03 -27.78
C ILE A 70 21.95 -15.56 -27.70
N ALA A 71 20.91 -16.19 -28.26
CA ALA A 71 20.77 -17.64 -28.22
C ALA A 71 21.89 -18.37 -28.98
N GLU A 72 22.35 -17.81 -30.10
CA GLU A 72 23.40 -18.42 -30.93
C GLU A 72 24.80 -18.30 -30.30
N HIS A 73 25.18 -17.09 -29.88
CA HIS A 73 26.56 -16.80 -29.45
C HIS A 73 26.77 -16.94 -27.94
N LEU A 74 25.71 -16.92 -27.13
CA LEU A 74 25.78 -17.00 -25.67
C LEU A 74 25.06 -18.24 -25.14
N GLN A 75 25.54 -19.42 -25.51
CA GLN A 75 24.87 -20.70 -25.21
C GLN A 75 24.67 -20.99 -23.71
N THR A 76 25.48 -20.40 -22.83
CA THR A 76 25.35 -20.54 -21.38
C THR A 76 24.45 -19.47 -20.74
N HIS A 77 24.01 -18.48 -21.52
CA HIS A 77 23.11 -17.44 -21.05
C HIS A 77 21.67 -17.94 -21.04
N ASP A 78 20.96 -17.69 -19.94
CA ASP A 78 19.54 -17.99 -19.84
C ASP A 78 18.71 -16.97 -20.62
N VAL A 79 18.47 -17.25 -21.91
CA VAL A 79 17.66 -16.40 -22.78
C VAL A 79 16.21 -16.28 -22.30
N ALA A 80 15.73 -17.20 -21.44
CA ALA A 80 14.39 -17.10 -20.86
C ALA A 80 14.24 -15.84 -19.99
N LEU A 81 15.33 -15.29 -19.44
CA LEU A 81 15.29 -14.02 -18.70
C LEU A 81 14.85 -12.85 -19.60
N LEU A 82 15.27 -12.84 -20.87
CA LEU A 82 14.80 -11.87 -21.85
C LEU A 82 13.35 -12.16 -22.25
N ASP A 83 13.00 -13.42 -22.51
CA ASP A 83 11.63 -13.83 -22.89
C ASP A 83 10.60 -13.46 -21.82
N ARG A 84 11.01 -13.44 -20.54
CA ARG A 84 10.16 -13.15 -19.39
C ARG A 84 10.25 -11.72 -18.90
N LEU A 85 11.09 -10.89 -19.51
CA LEU A 85 11.41 -9.54 -19.03
C LEU A 85 10.16 -8.65 -18.95
N GLU A 86 9.25 -8.74 -19.93
CA GLU A 86 7.96 -8.04 -19.89
C GLU A 86 7.11 -8.48 -18.69
N THR A 87 7.05 -9.79 -18.44
CA THR A 87 6.27 -10.36 -17.35
C THR A 87 6.80 -9.87 -16.00
N TYR A 88 8.13 -9.88 -15.80
CA TYR A 88 8.73 -9.34 -14.58
C TYR A 88 8.47 -7.84 -14.42
N ALA A 89 8.53 -7.05 -15.51
CA ALA A 89 8.30 -5.62 -15.46
C ALA A 89 6.85 -5.28 -15.04
N LEU A 90 5.87 -5.95 -15.66
CA LEU A 90 4.46 -5.79 -15.34
C LEU A 90 4.13 -6.26 -13.92
N ALA A 91 4.71 -7.38 -13.48
CA ALA A 91 4.51 -7.91 -12.13
C ALA A 91 5.11 -6.98 -11.05
N ALA A 92 6.31 -6.44 -11.28
CA ALA A 92 6.92 -5.47 -10.37
C ALA A 92 6.07 -4.19 -10.24
N TRP A 93 5.46 -3.74 -11.34
CA TRP A 93 4.52 -2.62 -11.31
C TRP A 93 3.24 -2.94 -10.52
N TYR A 94 2.64 -4.12 -10.75
CA TYR A 94 1.46 -4.56 -10.00
C TYR A 94 1.74 -4.67 -8.49
N ALA A 95 2.86 -5.28 -8.11
CA ALA A 95 3.30 -5.38 -6.71
C ALA A 95 3.48 -3.99 -6.06
N HIS A 96 4.01 -3.02 -6.82
CA HIS A 96 4.14 -1.65 -6.36
C HIS A 96 2.77 -0.97 -6.14
N LEU A 97 1.80 -1.19 -7.03
CA LEU A 97 0.43 -0.67 -6.88
C LEU A 97 -0.31 -1.30 -5.70
N GLN A 98 -0.11 -2.60 -5.46
CA GLN A 98 -0.63 -3.28 -4.27
C GLN A 98 -0.05 -2.65 -2.99
N TRP A 99 1.27 -2.49 -2.91
CA TRP A 99 1.93 -1.83 -1.76
C TRP A 99 1.44 -0.40 -1.53
N LEU A 100 1.26 0.40 -2.59
CA LEU A 100 0.71 1.75 -2.49
C LEU A 100 -0.73 1.76 -1.96
N SER A 101 -1.48 0.69 -2.19
CA SER A 101 -2.86 0.53 -1.71
C SER A 101 -2.87 0.09 -0.25
N SER A 102 -1.95 -0.79 0.15
CA SER A 102 -1.73 -1.21 1.54
C SER A 102 -1.30 -0.04 2.45
N GLY A 103 -0.42 0.83 1.97
CA GLY A 103 0.05 1.99 2.75
C GLY A 103 -1.02 3.06 3.01
N GLY A 104 -2.13 3.05 2.28
CA GLY A 104 -3.29 3.91 2.57
C GLY A 104 -4.07 3.46 3.82
N ALA A 105 -4.10 2.15 4.09
CA ALA A 105 -4.82 1.58 5.22
C ALA A 105 -4.05 1.73 6.54
N GLU A 106 -2.72 1.56 6.54
CA GLU A 106 -1.89 1.81 7.74
C GLU A 106 -1.93 3.28 8.18
N ASN A 107 -1.95 4.23 7.23
CA ASN A 107 -2.04 5.65 7.53
C ASN A 107 -3.42 6.09 8.08
N ALA A 108 -4.48 5.30 7.85
CA ALA A 108 -5.82 5.59 8.35
C ALA A 108 -6.04 5.12 9.81
N LEU A 109 -5.33 4.08 10.27
CA LEU A 109 -5.57 3.51 11.60
C LEU A 109 -5.17 4.44 12.75
N LYS A 110 -4.02 5.11 12.65
CA LYS A 110 -3.51 6.00 13.71
C LYS A 110 -4.45 7.16 14.03
N PRO A 111 -4.97 7.94 13.05
CA PRO A 111 -5.94 9.00 13.36
C PRO A 111 -7.28 8.43 13.87
N LEU A 112 -7.74 7.28 13.36
CA LEU A 112 -8.96 6.63 13.86
C LEU A 112 -8.83 6.22 15.34
N LEU A 113 -7.69 5.64 15.75
CA LEU A 113 -7.43 5.31 17.15
C LEU A 113 -7.36 6.55 18.04
N ALA A 114 -6.73 7.63 17.56
CA ALA A 114 -6.61 8.88 18.31
C ALA A 114 -7.98 9.54 18.58
N GLU A 115 -8.94 9.35 17.67
CA GLU A 115 -10.32 9.83 17.83
C GLU A 115 -11.18 8.84 18.64
N ALA A 116 -11.05 7.53 18.39
CA ALA A 116 -11.87 6.49 19.01
C ALA A 116 -11.65 6.35 20.52
N THR A 117 -10.40 6.47 21.00
CA THR A 117 -10.07 6.30 22.43
C THR A 117 -10.82 7.29 23.34
N PRO A 118 -10.67 8.62 23.17
CA PRO A 118 -11.38 9.57 24.04
C PRO A 118 -12.91 9.49 23.85
N LEU A 119 -13.38 9.20 22.63
CA LEU A 119 -14.81 9.07 22.37
C LEU A 119 -15.43 7.88 23.13
N ARG A 120 -14.74 6.73 23.15
CA ARG A 120 -15.18 5.56 23.93
C ARG A 120 -15.17 5.87 25.42
N GLU A 121 -14.11 6.49 25.93
CA GLU A 121 -13.98 6.81 27.36
C GLU A 121 -15.11 7.75 27.83
N ASN A 122 -15.40 8.80 27.07
CA ASN A 122 -16.45 9.76 27.40
C ASN A 122 -17.84 9.11 27.38
N LEU A 123 -18.20 8.44 26.28
CA LEU A 123 -19.51 7.80 26.13
C LEU A 123 -19.73 6.68 27.16
N LEU A 124 -18.68 5.94 27.51
CA LEU A 124 -18.77 4.91 28.55
C LEU A 124 -18.95 5.53 29.94
N GLY A 125 -18.25 6.64 30.24
CA GLY A 125 -18.43 7.38 31.49
C GLY A 125 -19.85 7.94 31.65
N ASP A 126 -20.41 8.49 30.56
CA ASP A 126 -21.80 8.92 30.51
C ASP A 126 -22.77 7.74 30.69
N ALA A 127 -22.53 6.62 30.02
CA ALA A 127 -23.36 5.43 30.12
C ALA A 127 -23.39 4.86 31.54
N GLU A 128 -22.25 4.82 32.23
CA GLU A 128 -22.16 4.39 33.64
C GLU A 128 -22.94 5.33 34.57
N ALA A 129 -22.86 6.64 34.35
CA ALA A 129 -23.58 7.63 35.15
C ALA A 129 -25.10 7.48 34.99
N LEU A 130 -25.57 7.21 33.78
CA LEU A 130 -26.98 6.93 33.48
C LEU A 130 -27.43 5.58 34.06
N ALA A 131 -26.61 4.53 33.96
CA ALA A 131 -26.90 3.21 34.51
C ALA A 131 -27.05 3.23 36.03
N ARG A 132 -26.18 3.95 36.76
CA ARG A 132 -26.30 4.15 38.22
C ARG A 132 -27.59 4.86 38.63
N ARG A 133 -28.22 5.59 37.71
CA ARG A 133 -29.50 6.29 37.90
C ARG A 133 -30.70 5.49 37.37
N GLY A 134 -30.48 4.26 36.89
CA GLY A 134 -31.53 3.41 36.32
C GLY A 134 -32.07 3.89 34.98
N LEU A 135 -31.33 4.74 34.25
CA LEU A 135 -31.73 5.27 32.95
C LEU A 135 -31.20 4.46 31.77
N LEU A 136 -30.18 3.63 32.00
CA LEU A 136 -29.67 2.64 31.06
C LEU A 136 -29.51 1.30 31.78
N ASP A 137 -29.51 0.21 31.02
CA ASP A 137 -29.29 -1.13 31.56
C ASP A 137 -27.85 -1.29 32.06
N ALA A 138 -27.71 -1.58 33.36
CA ALA A 138 -26.40 -1.63 34.01
C ALA A 138 -25.58 -2.86 33.60
N GLU A 139 -26.24 -3.97 33.24
CA GLU A 139 -25.59 -5.19 32.77
C GLU A 139 -24.96 -4.96 31.39
N THR A 140 -25.73 -4.41 30.43
CA THR A 140 -25.24 -4.03 29.10
C THR A 140 -24.05 -3.07 29.18
N VAL A 141 -24.10 -2.06 30.06
CA VAL A 141 -22.97 -1.11 30.23
C VAL A 141 -21.74 -1.81 30.80
N ALA A 142 -21.90 -2.75 31.73
CA ALA A 142 -20.80 -3.52 32.30
C ALA A 142 -20.14 -4.44 31.26
N GLU A 143 -20.93 -5.06 30.38
CA GLU A 143 -20.43 -5.88 29.26
C GLU A 143 -19.57 -5.04 28.30
N ILE A 144 -20.05 -3.86 27.89
CA ILE A 144 -19.29 -2.93 27.03
C ILE A 144 -17.98 -2.51 27.72
N ARG A 145 -18.00 -2.26 29.04
CA ARG A 145 -16.79 -1.88 29.78
C ARG A 145 -15.75 -3.00 29.82
N ALA A 146 -16.19 -4.26 29.81
CA ALA A 146 -15.30 -5.42 29.90
C ALA A 146 -14.43 -5.61 28.65
N GLY A 147 -14.78 -5.00 27.52
CA GLY A 147 -14.03 -5.07 26.27
C GLY A 147 -12.56 -4.61 26.41
N GLN A 148 -11.63 -5.38 25.83
CA GLN A 148 -10.19 -5.14 25.86
C GLN A 148 -9.55 -5.13 24.47
N GLY A 149 -8.73 -4.12 24.21
CA GLY A 149 -8.01 -4.00 22.94
C GLY A 149 -8.81 -3.29 21.84
N HIS A 150 -8.26 -3.24 20.64
CA HIS A 150 -8.78 -2.35 19.58
C HIS A 150 -10.02 -2.90 18.85
N ILE A 151 -10.15 -4.22 18.73
CA ILE A 151 -11.34 -4.86 18.15
C ILE A 151 -12.54 -4.64 19.09
N ASP A 152 -12.36 -4.88 20.38
CA ASP A 152 -13.38 -4.62 21.38
C ASP A 152 -13.74 -3.13 21.43
N MET A 153 -12.76 -2.22 21.38
CA MET A 153 -13.04 -0.78 21.27
C MET A 153 -13.91 -0.40 20.06
N ALA A 154 -13.70 -1.04 18.90
CA ALA A 154 -14.54 -0.82 17.73
C ALA A 154 -15.98 -1.29 17.96
N ASN A 155 -16.15 -2.46 18.57
CA ASN A 155 -17.46 -3.03 18.91
C ASN A 155 -18.17 -2.19 19.98
N ASP A 156 -17.45 -1.75 21.01
CA ASP A 156 -17.96 -0.93 22.10
C ASP A 156 -18.51 0.40 21.60
N LEU A 157 -17.85 1.04 20.64
CA LEU A 157 -18.33 2.29 20.04
C LEU A 157 -19.64 2.10 19.27
N VAL A 158 -19.81 0.96 18.59
CA VAL A 158 -21.09 0.61 17.94
C VAL A 158 -22.16 0.32 18.98
N ALA A 159 -21.83 -0.43 20.02
CA ALA A 159 -22.75 -0.79 21.11
C ALA A 159 -23.20 0.45 21.89
N LEU A 160 -22.29 1.35 22.25
CA LEU A 160 -22.59 2.63 22.88
C LEU A 160 -23.47 3.49 21.97
N SER A 161 -23.15 3.60 20.68
CA SER A 161 -23.99 4.34 19.73
C SER A 161 -25.43 3.79 19.71
N ALA A 162 -25.58 2.47 19.65
CA ALA A 162 -26.89 1.82 19.65
C ALA A 162 -27.65 2.04 20.97
N LEU A 163 -26.97 1.87 22.12
CA LEU A 163 -27.54 2.04 23.45
C LEU A 163 -28.06 3.46 23.67
N PHE A 164 -27.25 4.48 23.37
CA PHE A 164 -27.66 5.88 23.49
C PHE A 164 -28.81 6.23 22.54
N ARG A 165 -28.78 5.75 21.30
CA ARG A 165 -29.86 6.00 20.32
C ARG A 165 -31.17 5.38 20.74
N ALA A 166 -31.15 4.16 21.27
CA ALA A 166 -32.34 3.45 21.70
C ALA A 166 -33.06 4.17 22.87
N SER A 167 -32.28 4.76 23.78
CA SER A 167 -32.80 5.41 24.99
C SER A 167 -32.82 6.95 24.90
N TRP A 168 -32.57 7.53 23.71
CA TRP A 168 -32.30 8.97 23.56
C TRP A 168 -33.43 9.85 24.10
N SER A 169 -34.69 9.48 23.85
CA SER A 169 -35.86 10.22 24.33
C SER A 169 -35.90 10.36 25.86
N ASP A 170 -35.32 9.41 26.58
CA ASP A 170 -35.38 9.33 28.04
C ASP A 170 -34.16 9.96 28.71
N ILE A 171 -33.03 10.02 28.00
CA ILE A 171 -31.74 10.50 28.50
C ILE A 171 -31.36 11.89 27.97
N ALA A 172 -32.04 12.40 26.94
CA ALA A 172 -31.80 13.74 26.41
C ALA A 172 -31.91 14.79 27.53
N GLY A 173 -30.85 15.59 27.69
CA GLY A 173 -30.73 16.58 28.77
C GLY A 173 -30.27 16.03 30.13
N LYS A 174 -29.96 14.74 30.24
CA LYS A 174 -29.47 14.07 31.46
C LYS A 174 -28.05 13.49 31.33
N THR A 175 -27.41 13.68 30.17
CA THR A 175 -26.06 13.20 29.84
C THR A 175 -25.25 14.33 29.21
N ALA A 176 -23.92 14.26 29.31
CA ALA A 176 -23.03 15.17 28.61
C ALA A 176 -22.81 14.76 27.14
N ALA A 177 -23.06 13.49 26.80
CA ALA A 177 -22.97 12.97 25.46
C ALA A 177 -23.88 13.74 24.49
N THR A 178 -23.33 14.07 23.32
CA THR A 178 -24.04 14.75 22.24
C THR A 178 -24.57 13.76 21.18
N GLU A 179 -25.60 14.15 20.42
CA GLU A 179 -26.09 13.35 19.29
C GLU A 179 -24.98 13.14 18.25
N GLU A 180 -24.12 14.14 18.07
CA GLU A 180 -22.97 14.10 17.17
C GLU A 180 -21.95 13.05 17.61
N GLU A 181 -21.59 12.99 18.90
CA GLU A 181 -20.67 11.98 19.44
C GLU A 181 -21.26 10.57 19.34
N VAL A 182 -22.54 10.41 19.70
CA VAL A 182 -23.27 9.14 19.59
C VAL A 182 -23.31 8.69 18.13
N LYS A 183 -23.58 9.59 17.19
CA LYS A 183 -23.53 9.28 15.76
C LYS A 183 -22.12 8.91 15.32
N ARG A 184 -21.12 9.67 15.75
CA ARG A 184 -19.73 9.45 15.36
C ARG A 184 -19.21 8.11 15.84
N ALA A 185 -19.58 7.68 17.04
CA ALA A 185 -19.22 6.36 17.58
C ALA A 185 -19.71 5.22 16.68
N GLY A 186 -20.95 5.33 16.17
CA GLY A 186 -21.52 4.35 15.24
C GLY A 186 -20.86 4.34 13.86
N GLU A 187 -20.24 5.45 13.45
CA GLU A 187 -19.49 5.55 12.18
C GLU A 187 -18.04 5.09 12.29
N ILE A 188 -17.37 5.44 13.39
CA ILE A 188 -15.94 5.19 13.58
C ILE A 188 -15.66 3.74 13.95
N GLY A 189 -16.58 3.06 14.66
CA GLY A 189 -16.44 1.64 15.00
C GLY A 189 -16.22 0.75 13.77
N PRO A 190 -17.09 0.78 12.75
CA PRO A 190 -16.90 0.01 11.51
C PRO A 190 -15.63 0.41 10.73
N GLN A 191 -15.27 1.70 10.72
CA GLN A 191 -14.04 2.17 10.07
C GLN A 191 -12.79 1.62 10.76
N LEU A 192 -12.80 1.60 12.10
CA LEU A 192 -11.73 1.06 12.92
C LEU A 192 -11.61 -0.45 12.71
N LEU A 193 -12.73 -1.18 12.70
CA LEU A 193 -12.76 -2.62 12.44
C LEU A 193 -12.20 -2.96 11.05
N ALA A 194 -12.57 -2.20 10.02
CA ALA A 194 -12.04 -2.38 8.66
C ALA A 194 -10.53 -2.11 8.60
N ALA A 195 -10.04 -1.03 9.25
CA ALA A 195 -8.62 -0.72 9.30
C ALA A 195 -7.81 -1.76 10.11
N LEU A 196 -8.37 -2.29 11.19
CA LEU A 196 -7.78 -3.36 11.99
C LEU A 196 -7.73 -4.68 11.24
N GLY A 197 -8.79 -5.05 10.50
CA GLY A 197 -8.78 -6.24 9.65
C GLY A 197 -7.69 -6.18 8.57
N VAL A 198 -7.47 -5.00 7.99
CA VAL A 198 -6.34 -4.80 7.05
C VAL A 198 -4.98 -4.92 7.75
N ARG A 199 -4.86 -4.57 9.03
CA ARG A 199 -3.63 -4.70 9.82
C ARG A 199 -3.38 -6.12 10.35
N GLU A 200 -4.41 -6.84 10.78
CA GLU A 200 -4.28 -8.23 11.26
C GLU A 200 -3.98 -9.19 10.11
N HIS A 201 -4.62 -8.98 8.96
CA HIS A 201 -4.26 -9.69 7.74
C HIS A 201 -3.00 -9.11 7.07
N GLY A 202 -2.68 -7.84 7.31
CA GLY A 202 -1.44 -7.16 6.90
C GLY A 202 -0.40 -7.14 8.01
N LYS A 203 0.18 -8.29 8.34
CA LYS A 203 1.16 -8.50 9.43
C LYS A 203 2.16 -7.35 9.65
N GLY A 204 2.05 -6.70 10.82
CA GLY A 204 3.14 -6.34 11.77
C GLY A 204 4.38 -5.55 11.31
N PRO A 205 5.30 -5.16 12.23
CA PRO A 205 6.41 -4.23 11.97
C PRO A 205 7.59 -4.83 11.16
N GLY A 206 7.32 -5.84 10.34
CA GLY A 206 8.19 -6.25 9.23
C GLY A 206 7.81 -5.49 7.95
N PRO A 207 8.49 -5.70 6.82
CA PRO A 207 7.91 -5.31 5.53
C PRO A 207 6.55 -5.99 5.45
N THR A 208 5.47 -5.23 5.29
CA THR A 208 4.15 -5.79 5.01
C THR A 208 4.27 -6.81 3.88
N GLU A 209 3.41 -7.83 3.83
CA GLU A 209 3.45 -8.84 2.77
C GLU A 209 3.49 -8.19 1.36
N ALA A 210 2.79 -7.06 1.20
CA ALA A 210 2.85 -6.25 -0.02
C ALA A 210 4.21 -5.57 -0.24
N ALA A 211 4.89 -5.09 0.81
CA ALA A 211 6.24 -4.54 0.72
C ALA A 211 7.30 -5.61 0.39
N ASP A 212 7.17 -6.80 0.96
CA ASP A 212 8.05 -7.94 0.66
C ASP A 212 7.84 -8.46 -0.78
N LYS A 213 6.59 -8.69 -1.19
CA LYS A 213 6.23 -9.03 -2.59
C LYS A 213 6.72 -7.97 -3.57
N ARG A 214 6.62 -6.68 -3.21
CA ARG A 214 7.19 -5.57 -4.00
C ARG A 214 8.72 -5.67 -4.12
N ALA A 215 9.43 -5.95 -3.04
CA ALA A 215 10.88 -6.09 -3.05
C ALA A 215 11.35 -7.28 -3.90
N ARG A 216 10.66 -8.42 -3.78
CA ARG A 216 10.95 -9.65 -4.53
C ARG A 216 10.66 -9.51 -6.02
N ALA A 217 9.50 -8.98 -6.39
CA ALA A 217 9.16 -8.72 -7.78
C ALA A 217 10.13 -7.72 -8.44
N PHE A 218 10.54 -6.68 -7.70
CA PHE A 218 11.57 -5.75 -8.18
C PHE A 218 12.93 -6.42 -8.36
N ALA A 219 13.35 -7.29 -7.43
CA ALA A 219 14.61 -8.01 -7.53
C ALA A 219 14.64 -8.95 -8.76
N LEU A 220 13.54 -9.65 -9.05
CA LEU A 220 13.40 -10.48 -10.26
C LEU A 220 13.54 -9.65 -11.54
N LEU A 221 12.85 -8.50 -11.62
CA LEU A 221 12.97 -7.57 -12.75
C LEU A 221 14.41 -7.09 -12.95
N VAL A 222 15.05 -6.59 -11.89
CA VAL A 222 16.42 -6.06 -11.99
C VAL A 222 17.39 -7.17 -12.35
N HIS A 223 17.24 -8.37 -11.79
CA HIS A 223 18.10 -9.50 -12.12
C HIS A 223 17.99 -9.89 -13.60
N ALA A 224 16.77 -10.09 -14.11
CA ALA A 224 16.53 -10.44 -15.51
C ALA A 224 17.05 -9.36 -16.46
N TYR A 225 16.82 -8.08 -16.12
CA TYR A 225 17.30 -6.96 -16.91
C TYR A 225 18.83 -6.89 -16.90
N ASP A 226 19.49 -6.99 -15.74
CA ASP A 226 20.96 -6.93 -15.65
C ASP A 226 21.64 -8.09 -16.40
N GLN A 227 21.08 -9.31 -16.36
CA GLN A 227 21.59 -10.41 -17.17
C GLN A 227 21.42 -10.12 -18.67
N THR A 228 20.28 -9.56 -19.07
CA THR A 228 20.04 -9.15 -20.46
C THR A 228 21.03 -8.05 -20.89
N ARG A 229 21.27 -7.04 -20.05
CA ARG A 229 22.26 -5.99 -20.30
C ARG A 229 23.66 -6.57 -20.49
N ARG A 230 24.04 -7.56 -19.67
CA ARG A 230 25.32 -8.25 -19.79
C ARG A 230 25.46 -8.95 -21.15
N ALA A 231 24.41 -9.64 -21.60
CA ALA A 231 24.39 -10.29 -22.92
C ALA A 231 24.53 -9.27 -24.06
N VAL A 232 23.76 -8.18 -24.01
CA VAL A 232 23.86 -7.07 -24.99
C VAL A 232 25.26 -6.46 -24.99
N SER A 233 25.84 -6.21 -23.82
CA SER A 233 27.18 -5.62 -23.71
C SER A 233 28.27 -6.51 -24.30
N TYR A 234 28.11 -7.83 -24.18
CA TYR A 234 29.03 -8.78 -24.82
C TYR A 234 28.89 -8.76 -26.34
N LEU A 235 27.66 -8.84 -26.86
CA LEU A 235 27.40 -8.85 -28.30
C LEU A 235 27.77 -7.54 -29.00
N ARG A 236 27.55 -6.42 -28.31
CA ARG A 236 27.72 -5.05 -28.82
C ARG A 236 28.99 -4.37 -28.30
N TRP A 237 29.98 -5.16 -27.90
CA TRP A 237 31.19 -4.65 -27.22
C TRP A 237 31.96 -3.65 -28.08
N ASN A 238 32.01 -3.87 -29.40
CA ASN A 238 32.82 -3.06 -30.32
C ASN A 238 32.04 -1.88 -30.92
N GLU A 239 30.71 -1.90 -30.88
CA GLU A 239 29.84 -0.94 -31.54
C GLU A 239 29.53 0.30 -30.69
N GLY A 240 29.83 0.25 -29.39
CA GLY A 240 29.73 1.41 -28.49
C GLY A 240 28.30 1.84 -28.17
N ASP A 241 27.28 1.07 -28.55
CA ASP A 241 25.87 1.43 -28.41
C ASP A 241 25.08 0.56 -27.41
N ALA A 242 25.76 -0.36 -26.71
CA ALA A 242 25.16 -1.24 -25.71
C ALA A 242 24.36 -0.47 -24.63
N GLU A 243 24.86 0.70 -24.21
CA GLU A 243 24.18 1.56 -23.23
C GLU A 243 22.94 2.26 -23.78
N THR A 244 22.85 2.45 -25.09
CA THR A 244 21.66 3.00 -25.76
C THR A 244 20.60 1.92 -25.92
N ILE A 245 21.01 0.70 -26.27
CA ILE A 245 20.12 -0.45 -26.46
C ILE A 245 19.57 -0.95 -25.11
N ALA A 246 20.44 -1.06 -24.11
CA ALA A 246 20.11 -1.60 -22.80
C ALA A 246 20.59 -0.62 -21.70
N PRO A 247 19.96 0.54 -21.50
CA PRO A 247 20.41 1.56 -20.55
C PRO A 247 20.30 1.11 -19.09
N SER A 248 21.19 1.59 -18.22
CA SER A 248 21.14 1.28 -16.79
C SER A 248 19.88 1.85 -16.14
N LEU A 249 19.24 1.08 -15.24
CA LEU A 249 18.10 1.55 -14.44
C LEU A 249 18.51 2.62 -13.40
N TYR A 250 19.81 2.78 -13.15
CA TYR A 250 20.35 3.70 -12.15
C TYR A 250 20.98 4.96 -12.75
N LYS A 251 20.98 5.10 -14.09
CA LYS A 251 21.58 6.26 -14.77
C LYS A 251 20.74 7.51 -14.52
N GLY A 252 21.36 8.53 -13.92
CA GLY A 252 20.73 9.77 -13.46
C GLY A 252 21.31 10.37 -12.17
N ARG A 253 22.20 9.67 -11.47
CA ARG A 253 22.86 10.15 -10.23
C ARG A 253 24.36 10.50 -10.36
N GLY A 254 24.94 10.38 -11.56
CA GLY A 254 26.38 10.58 -11.80
C GLY A 254 26.76 11.85 -12.56
N GLY A 255 25.91 12.89 -12.56
CA GLY A 255 26.17 14.13 -13.28
C GLY A 255 26.76 15.22 -12.39
N ARG A 256 27.91 15.00 -11.74
CA ARG A 256 28.76 16.15 -11.35
C ARG A 256 29.61 16.42 -12.57
N ALA A 257 29.17 17.40 -13.37
CA ALA A 257 29.91 17.89 -14.52
C ALA A 257 31.36 18.13 -14.09
N ALA A 258 32.31 17.43 -14.71
CA ALA A 258 33.67 17.87 -14.72
C ALA A 258 33.66 19.21 -15.48
N SER A 259 33.76 20.30 -14.72
CA SER A 259 34.10 21.60 -15.29
C SER A 259 35.47 21.45 -15.95
N SER A 260 35.49 21.44 -17.27
CA SER A 260 36.68 21.80 -18.03
C SER A 260 36.97 23.26 -17.70
N SER A 261 38.01 23.49 -16.92
CA SER A 261 38.68 24.78 -16.88
C SER A 261 39.87 24.67 -17.82
N ASP A 262 39.86 25.53 -18.85
CA ASP A 262 41.05 25.96 -19.58
C ASP A 262 42.13 26.48 -18.62
#